data_AF-A0A9P7FT71-F1
#
_entry.id   AF-A0A9P7FT71-F1
#
_cell.length_a   1.000
_cell.length_b   1.000
_cell.length_c   1.000
_cell.angle_alpha   90.00
_cell.angle_beta   90.00
_cell.angle_gamma   90.00
#
_symmetry.space_group_name_H-M   'P 1'
#
loop_
_entity.id
_entity.type
_entity.pdbx_description
1 polymer ?
#
loop_
_entity_poly.entity_id
_entity_poly.type
_entity_poly.pdbx_seq_one_letter_code
_entity_poly.pdbx_strand_id
1 'polypeptide(L)'
;MSSFLFSQLQQGFCGIINSDVTLNITEAPIGASTAHSPLPADLSSLLAFLFSFSALRDWLKLIAVGGVLESCRRLFYTGYNKLVNSFFISASFAEDDDSYDWMMVWLSKQTSWVEARELQISTKSFGLNTSAVLVPGEEEDASSLVQGSRRLAYMPSISTTQSICILTRHHRFLNHLLLDAKKEYMAAQEHSISIYVSDSHNDWRHVASRPKRPLHSIVLDPGIKDRLIDDARDFLASKPWYTTRGIPFRRGYLLYGAPGSGKTSIIHSLAGELGLDVYIVSLSRIGMDDTTLSQLISDLPEKCIALMEDIDAAFTQSVNRDEPSDPQELSDPSKPREPHKLGSRVSLSGLLNALDGVGAQEGRILFATTNKYECLDPALCRPGRMDLHIEFKLASKFQARQLYRNFYLPVGEDDEDEDDISKTDDYMSAETETLIETASESSETSNIIVPDLPHCLTSKRSTISSDVVFHQQGPNLSRPQILHLATLFADSIPDRQLSMASLQGYLMGYKTRPHNAVEDIASWVKSECPP
;
A
#
# COMPACT_ATOMS: atom_id res chain seq x y z
N MET A 1 23.76 -27.72 -2.22
CA MET A 1 24.64 -28.70 -2.91
C MET A 1 24.17 -30.16 -2.82
N SER A 2 23.12 -30.52 -2.08
CA SER A 2 22.57 -31.89 -2.08
C SER A 2 21.43 -32.12 -3.09
N SER A 3 20.78 -31.07 -3.58
CA SER A 3 19.71 -31.15 -4.60
C SER A 3 20.23 -31.31 -6.04
N PHE A 4 21.42 -30.78 -6.34
CA PHE A 4 22.04 -30.91 -7.67
C PHE A 4 22.59 -32.31 -7.95
N LEU A 5 22.93 -33.08 -6.90
CA LEU A 5 23.38 -34.47 -7.01
C LEU A 5 22.21 -35.45 -7.21
N PHE A 6 20.97 -35.05 -6.87
CA PHE A 6 19.79 -35.91 -7.02
C PHE A 6 19.27 -35.92 -8.47
N SER A 7 19.46 -34.85 -9.24
CA SER A 7 19.04 -34.78 -10.66
C SER A 7 19.97 -35.54 -11.62
N GLN A 8 21.25 -35.74 -11.27
CA GLN A 8 22.20 -36.50 -12.11
C GLN A 8 22.12 -38.03 -11.89
N LEU A 9 21.66 -38.48 -10.72
CA LEU A 9 21.48 -39.91 -10.44
C LEU A 9 20.18 -40.49 -11.04
N GLN A 10 19.20 -39.66 -11.39
CA GLN A 10 17.95 -40.09 -12.02
C GLN A 10 18.03 -40.13 -13.57
N GLN A 11 19.02 -39.48 -14.19
CA GLN A 11 19.31 -39.62 -15.62
C GLN A 11 20.27 -40.78 -15.97
N GLY A 12 20.99 -41.34 -14.99
CA GLY A 12 21.93 -42.44 -15.20
C GLY A 12 21.33 -43.85 -15.22
N PHE A 13 20.05 -44.02 -14.84
CA PHE A 13 19.44 -45.36 -14.68
C PHE A 13 18.38 -45.72 -15.72
N CYS A 14 18.13 -44.86 -16.73
CA CYS A 14 17.17 -45.14 -17.81
C CYS A 14 17.84 -45.47 -19.16
N GLY A 15 19.18 -45.63 -19.20
CA GLY A 15 19.97 -45.80 -20.43
C GLY A 15 20.56 -47.20 -20.66
N ILE A 16 20.22 -48.22 -19.87
CA ILE A 16 20.75 -49.59 -20.05
C ILE A 16 19.60 -50.60 -20.15
N ILE A 17 18.62 -50.31 -21.00
CA ILE A 17 17.69 -51.31 -21.57
C ILE A 17 17.39 -50.87 -23.00
N ASN A 18 18.39 -50.96 -23.88
CA ASN A 18 18.22 -51.13 -25.33
C ASN A 18 19.62 -51.11 -25.97
N SER A 19 20.17 -52.30 -26.15
CA SER A 19 21.18 -52.53 -27.16
C SER A 19 20.90 -53.90 -27.76
N ASP A 20 20.24 -53.88 -28.92
CA ASP A 20 20.13 -55.01 -29.84
C ASP A 20 21.55 -55.50 -30.16
N VAL A 21 21.89 -56.67 -29.64
CA VAL A 21 23.05 -57.43 -30.10
C VAL A 21 22.51 -58.56 -30.97
N THR A 22 22.52 -58.33 -32.28
CA THR A 22 22.36 -59.36 -33.31
C THR A 22 23.52 -60.34 -33.20
N LEU A 23 23.26 -61.54 -32.65
CA LEU A 23 24.21 -62.64 -32.69
C LEU A 23 24.04 -63.41 -34.00
N ASN A 24 25.11 -63.38 -34.80
CA ASN A 24 25.27 -64.05 -36.07
C ASN A 24 25.20 -65.57 -35.89
N ILE A 25 24.42 -66.23 -36.74
CA ILE A 25 24.30 -67.69 -36.84
C ILE A 25 25.47 -68.20 -37.68
N THR A 26 26.26 -69.11 -37.14
CA THR A 26 27.17 -69.98 -37.92
C THR A 26 27.02 -71.42 -37.44
N GLU A 27 26.78 -72.32 -38.40
CA GLU A 27 26.47 -73.74 -38.21
C GLU A 27 27.70 -74.61 -37.87
N ALA A 28 27.45 -75.63 -37.02
CA ALA A 28 27.99 -77.00 -36.96
C ALA A 28 29.51 -77.24 -36.66
N PRO A 29 29.95 -78.43 -36.16
CA PRO A 29 29.23 -79.72 -36.12
C PRO A 29 29.25 -80.51 -34.78
N ILE A 30 28.51 -81.62 -34.87
CA ILE A 30 28.18 -82.69 -33.92
C ILE A 30 29.41 -83.40 -33.32
N GLY A 31 29.36 -83.70 -32.01
CA GLY A 31 30.29 -84.61 -31.32
C GLY A 31 29.71 -85.11 -30.00
N ALA A 32 29.59 -86.42 -29.85
CA ALA A 32 28.83 -87.15 -28.84
C ALA A 32 29.44 -87.17 -27.41
N SER A 33 28.59 -87.29 -26.38
CA SER A 33 28.48 -88.47 -25.49
C SER A 33 27.97 -88.14 -24.07
N THR A 34 26.79 -88.69 -23.76
CA THR A 34 26.30 -89.25 -22.48
C THR A 34 26.97 -88.85 -21.15
N ALA A 35 26.18 -88.24 -20.27
CA ALA A 35 25.97 -88.73 -18.89
C ALA A 35 24.72 -88.06 -18.28
N HIS A 36 23.64 -88.82 -18.12
CA HIS A 36 22.48 -88.42 -17.33
C HIS A 36 22.83 -88.50 -15.84
N SER A 37 22.73 -87.38 -15.12
CA SER A 37 22.55 -87.36 -13.67
C SER A 37 21.20 -86.72 -13.33
N PRO A 38 20.45 -87.24 -12.33
CA PRO A 38 19.09 -86.77 -12.08
C PRO A 38 19.09 -85.40 -11.40
N LEU A 39 18.28 -84.48 -11.92
CA LEU A 39 17.96 -83.20 -11.28
C LEU A 39 17.26 -83.45 -9.93
N PRO A 40 17.66 -82.77 -8.85
CA PRO A 40 17.08 -83.01 -7.54
C PRO A 40 15.77 -82.22 -7.38
N ALA A 41 14.71 -82.89 -6.94
CA ALA A 41 13.31 -82.42 -7.00
C ALA A 41 12.85 -81.56 -5.81
N ASP A 42 13.72 -81.26 -4.84
CA ASP A 42 13.37 -80.51 -3.63
C ASP A 42 14.11 -79.17 -3.54
N LEU A 43 13.42 -78.10 -3.13
CA LEU A 43 13.99 -76.76 -2.90
C LEU A 43 15.20 -76.79 -1.94
N SER A 44 15.19 -77.70 -0.96
CA SER A 44 16.31 -77.94 -0.03
C SER A 44 17.54 -78.52 -0.72
N SER A 45 17.34 -79.42 -1.69
CA SER A 45 18.40 -80.09 -2.45
C SER A 45 19.02 -79.17 -3.53
N LEU A 46 18.21 -78.29 -4.11
CA LEU A 46 18.65 -77.25 -5.04
C LEU A 46 19.44 -76.15 -4.31
N LEU A 47 18.99 -75.75 -3.12
CA LEU A 47 19.76 -74.89 -2.22
C LEU A 47 21.07 -75.55 -1.79
N ALA A 48 21.07 -76.84 -1.42
CA ALA A 48 22.29 -77.56 -1.05
C ALA A 48 23.32 -77.66 -2.21
N PHE A 49 22.85 -77.84 -3.45
CA PHE A 49 23.69 -77.81 -4.66
C PHE A 49 24.24 -76.40 -4.95
N LEU A 50 23.41 -75.36 -4.83
CA LEU A 50 23.86 -73.97 -4.98
C LEU A 50 24.86 -73.55 -3.90
N PHE A 51 24.69 -74.03 -2.66
CA PHE A 51 25.63 -73.84 -1.56
C PHE A 51 26.91 -74.70 -1.67
N SER A 52 26.96 -75.68 -2.59
CA SER A 52 28.17 -76.48 -2.83
C SER A 52 29.22 -75.73 -3.68
N PHE A 53 28.81 -74.70 -4.41
CA PHE A 53 29.73 -73.80 -5.12
C PHE A 53 30.31 -72.76 -4.16
N SER A 54 31.62 -72.84 -3.91
CA SER A 54 32.35 -71.91 -3.04
C SER A 54 32.13 -70.44 -3.42
N ALA A 55 32.11 -70.15 -4.73
CA ALA A 55 31.87 -68.81 -5.26
C ALA A 55 30.47 -68.26 -4.92
N LEU A 56 29.43 -69.11 -4.97
CA LEU A 56 28.04 -68.70 -4.73
C LEU A 56 27.80 -68.42 -3.25
N ARG A 57 28.44 -69.20 -2.36
CA ARG A 57 28.51 -68.92 -0.92
C ARG A 57 29.20 -67.58 -0.63
N ASP A 58 30.24 -67.23 -1.38
CA ASP A 58 30.95 -65.96 -1.20
C ASP A 58 30.16 -64.76 -1.76
N TRP A 59 29.37 -64.95 -2.83
CA TRP A 59 28.42 -63.95 -3.32
C TRP A 59 27.27 -63.71 -2.33
N LEU A 60 26.74 -64.77 -1.71
CA LEU A 60 25.70 -64.63 -0.68
C LEU A 60 26.25 -63.91 0.58
N LYS A 61 27.51 -64.15 0.95
CA LYS A 61 28.17 -63.36 2.01
C LYS A 61 28.27 -61.88 1.64
N LEU A 62 28.63 -61.55 0.40
CA LEU A 62 28.67 -60.16 -0.06
C LEU A 62 27.28 -59.51 -0.04
N ILE A 63 26.23 -60.22 -0.44
CA ILE A 63 24.84 -59.74 -0.34
C ILE A 63 24.44 -59.53 1.12
N ALA A 64 24.76 -60.46 2.01
CA ALA A 64 24.48 -60.33 3.44
C ALA A 64 25.22 -59.13 4.06
N VAL A 65 26.51 -58.96 3.75
CA VAL A 65 27.32 -57.82 4.20
C VAL A 65 26.78 -56.51 3.62
N GLY A 66 26.42 -56.48 2.33
CA GLY A 66 25.78 -55.32 1.70
C GLY A 66 24.43 -54.98 2.31
N GLY A 67 23.61 -55.98 2.64
CA GLY A 67 22.33 -55.80 3.31
C GLY A 67 22.48 -55.27 4.74
N VAL A 68 23.47 -55.76 5.49
CA VAL A 68 23.82 -55.23 6.82
C VAL A 68 24.33 -53.79 6.70
N LEU A 69 25.19 -53.49 5.73
CA LEU A 69 25.74 -52.15 5.52
C LEU A 69 24.64 -51.14 5.16
N GLU A 70 23.74 -51.49 4.25
CA GLU A 70 22.59 -50.65 3.87
C GLU A 70 21.61 -50.46 5.05
N SER A 71 21.40 -51.50 5.85
CA SER A 71 20.59 -51.42 7.07
C SER A 71 21.23 -50.49 8.11
N CYS A 72 22.53 -50.62 8.34
CA CYS A 72 23.30 -49.72 9.21
C CYS A 72 23.26 -48.28 8.70
N ARG A 73 23.41 -48.06 7.39
CA ARG A 73 23.33 -46.74 6.77
C ARG A 73 21.95 -46.11 6.98
N ARG A 74 20.87 -46.87 6.77
CA ARG A 74 19.50 -46.39 7.00
C ARG A 74 19.22 -46.10 8.46
N LEU A 75 19.69 -46.95 9.37
CA LEU A 75 19.55 -46.73 10.81
C LEU A 75 20.31 -45.48 11.26
N PHE A 76 21.55 -45.30 10.80
CA PHE A 76 22.34 -44.12 11.11
C PHE A 76 21.70 -42.85 10.55
N TYR A 77 21.26 -42.88 9.28
CA TYR A 77 20.56 -41.74 8.66
C TYR A 77 19.26 -41.40 9.40
N THR A 78 18.48 -42.40 9.80
CA THR A 78 17.24 -42.20 10.57
C THR A 78 17.52 -41.66 11.97
N GLY A 79 18.53 -42.20 12.65
CA GLY A 79 18.97 -41.74 13.97
C GLY A 79 19.49 -40.31 13.94
N TYR A 80 20.34 -39.99 12.95
CA TYR A 80 20.85 -38.65 12.71
C TYR A 80 19.71 -37.67 12.41
N ASN A 81 18.78 -38.01 11.51
CA ASN A 81 17.64 -37.14 11.20
C ASN A 81 16.72 -36.93 12.40
N LYS A 82 16.45 -37.95 13.22
CA LYS A 82 15.67 -37.80 14.46
C LYS A 82 16.37 -36.88 15.44
N LEU A 83 17.70 -37.02 15.58
CA LEU A 83 18.49 -36.17 16.45
C LEU A 83 18.46 -34.72 15.96
N VAL A 84 18.73 -34.49 14.67
CA VAL A 84 18.66 -33.18 14.03
C VAL A 84 17.27 -32.58 14.22
N ASN A 85 16.19 -33.28 13.82
CA ASN A 85 14.82 -32.79 13.92
C ASN A 85 14.37 -32.52 15.37
N SER A 86 15.04 -33.09 16.39
CA SER A 86 14.77 -32.76 17.79
C SER A 86 15.25 -31.36 18.20
N PHE A 87 16.14 -30.73 17.43
CA PHE A 87 16.67 -29.39 17.71
C PHE A 87 16.08 -28.30 16.82
N PHE A 88 15.37 -28.67 15.76
CA PHE A 88 14.76 -27.72 14.83
C PHE A 88 13.24 -27.73 14.98
N ILE A 89 12.68 -26.53 15.10
CA ILE A 89 11.24 -26.31 14.92
C ILE A 89 11.06 -25.76 13.51
N SER A 90 10.17 -26.37 12.74
CA SER A 90 9.75 -25.86 11.44
C SER A 90 8.38 -25.22 11.59
N ALA A 91 8.25 -23.96 11.18
CA ALA A 91 6.99 -23.24 11.10
C ALA A 91 6.73 -22.89 9.63
N SER A 92 5.55 -23.24 9.13
CA SER A 92 5.11 -22.93 7.77
C SER A 92 4.05 -21.83 7.82
N PHE A 93 4.26 -20.77 7.06
CA PHE A 93 3.35 -19.64 6.92
C PHE A 93 2.76 -19.67 5.51
N ALA A 94 1.44 -19.79 5.42
CA ALA A 94 0.73 -19.71 4.17
C ALA A 94 0.43 -18.25 3.82
N GLU A 95 0.52 -17.91 2.53
CA GLU A 95 0.31 -16.56 2.00
C GLU A 95 -1.10 -15.98 2.23
N ASP A 96 -2.08 -16.84 2.53
CA ASP A 96 -3.46 -16.45 2.87
C ASP A 96 -3.62 -16.07 4.35
N ASP A 97 -2.61 -16.33 5.20
CA ASP A 97 -2.64 -16.01 6.62
C ASP A 97 -1.99 -14.65 6.91
N ASP A 98 -2.60 -13.82 7.77
CA ASP A 98 -2.02 -12.54 8.23
C ASP A 98 -0.60 -12.69 8.80
N SER A 99 -0.33 -13.85 9.41
CA SER A 99 0.97 -14.17 9.99
C SER A 99 2.10 -14.18 8.96
N TYR A 100 1.80 -14.46 7.69
CA TYR A 100 2.76 -14.35 6.60
C TYR A 100 3.23 -12.91 6.43
N ASP A 101 2.30 -11.96 6.36
CA ASP A 101 2.63 -10.55 6.18
C ASP A 101 3.43 -10.00 7.38
N TRP A 102 3.07 -10.41 8.60
CA TRP A 102 3.82 -10.03 9.81
C TRP A 102 5.27 -10.53 9.74
N MET A 103 5.44 -11.79 9.34
CA MET A 103 6.74 -12.40 9.21
C MET A 103 7.55 -11.76 8.09
N MET A 104 6.95 -11.41 6.95
CA MET A 104 7.65 -10.75 5.85
C MET A 104 8.21 -9.39 6.26
N VAL A 105 7.45 -8.57 6.99
CA VAL A 105 7.92 -7.27 7.52
C VAL A 105 9.00 -7.45 8.57
N TRP A 106 8.87 -8.46 9.44
CA TRP A 106 9.89 -8.76 10.45
C TRP A 106 11.19 -9.24 9.81
N LEU A 107 11.10 -10.13 8.82
CA LEU A 107 12.25 -10.66 8.07
C LEU A 107 12.95 -9.58 7.25
N SER A 108 12.21 -8.65 6.65
CA SER A 108 12.80 -7.56 5.88
C SER A 108 13.70 -6.63 6.71
N LYS A 109 13.52 -6.59 8.03
CA LYS A 109 14.34 -5.80 8.95
C LYS A 109 15.54 -6.57 9.51
N GLN A 110 15.60 -7.89 9.31
CA GLN A 110 16.72 -8.68 9.79
C GLN A 110 17.97 -8.40 8.96
N THR A 111 19.07 -8.03 9.61
CA THR A 111 20.35 -7.71 8.94
C THR A 111 20.87 -8.88 8.11
N SER A 112 20.64 -10.12 8.55
CA SER A 112 21.03 -11.33 7.82
C SER A 112 20.32 -11.52 6.48
N TRP A 113 19.15 -10.90 6.27
CA TRP A 113 18.42 -10.93 5.00
C TRP A 113 18.92 -9.87 4.02
N VAL A 114 19.43 -8.75 4.52
CA VAL A 114 20.09 -7.71 3.71
C VAL A 114 21.40 -8.24 3.08
N GLU A 115 22.08 -9.16 3.78
CA GLU A 115 23.30 -9.84 3.33
C GLU A 115 23.04 -11.11 2.49
N ALA A 116 21.78 -11.50 2.29
CA ALA A 116 21.43 -12.72 1.57
C ALA A 116 21.80 -12.62 0.08
N ARG A 117 22.50 -13.63 -0.44
CA ARG A 117 23.00 -13.67 -1.83
C ARG A 117 21.94 -14.06 -2.86
N GLU A 118 20.87 -14.74 -2.43
CA GLU A 118 19.78 -15.20 -3.28
C GLU A 118 18.47 -14.83 -2.60
N LEU A 119 17.66 -14.01 -3.25
CA LEU A 119 16.38 -13.54 -2.74
C LEU A 119 15.32 -13.79 -3.80
N GLN A 120 14.38 -14.69 -3.50
CA GLN A 120 13.25 -15.00 -4.36
C GLN A 120 12.05 -14.17 -3.88
N ILE A 121 11.57 -13.28 -4.74
CA ILE A 121 10.39 -12.46 -4.45
C ILE A 121 9.22 -13.03 -5.24
N SER A 122 8.17 -13.42 -4.53
CA SER A 122 6.87 -13.68 -5.15
C SER A 122 5.97 -12.47 -4.92
N THR A 123 5.25 -12.05 -5.95
CA THR A 123 4.36 -10.87 -5.88
C THR A 123 2.97 -11.26 -6.32
N LYS A 124 1.96 -10.83 -5.54
CA LYS A 124 0.52 -11.07 -5.79
C LYS A 124 -0.03 -10.34 -7.03
N SER A 125 0.69 -9.33 -7.54
CA SER A 125 0.18 -8.47 -8.62
C SER A 125 0.48 -9.01 -10.01
N PHE A 126 -0.48 -9.75 -10.56
CA PHE A 126 -0.51 -10.08 -11.99
C PHE A 126 -0.86 -8.81 -12.77
N GLY A 127 0.14 -8.11 -13.32
CA GLY A 127 -0.09 -6.88 -14.09
C GLY A 127 1.21 -6.22 -14.56
N LEU A 128 1.33 -6.06 -15.87
CA LEU A 128 2.42 -5.46 -16.65
C LEU A 128 3.07 -4.22 -15.99
N ASN A 129 4.20 -4.42 -15.32
CA ASN A 129 5.34 -3.50 -15.27
C ASN A 129 6.53 -4.25 -14.70
N THR A 130 7.10 -5.15 -15.52
CA THR A 130 8.35 -5.87 -15.24
C THR A 130 9.56 -4.95 -15.47
N SER A 131 9.63 -3.87 -14.70
CA SER A 131 10.81 -3.02 -14.64
C SER A 131 11.42 -3.21 -13.27
N ALA A 132 12.61 -3.80 -13.21
CA ALA A 132 13.36 -4.00 -11.98
C ALA A 132 13.40 -2.70 -11.16
N VAL A 133 12.84 -2.73 -9.95
CA VAL A 133 12.94 -1.60 -9.02
C VAL A 133 14.32 -1.66 -8.38
N LEU A 134 15.13 -0.62 -8.62
CA LEU A 134 16.37 -0.38 -7.90
C LEU A 134 16.05 -0.09 -6.44
N VAL A 135 16.65 -0.87 -5.53
CA VAL A 135 16.58 -0.62 -4.09
C VAL A 135 17.36 0.66 -3.79
N PRO A 136 16.77 1.67 -3.13
CA PRO A 136 17.47 2.91 -2.80
C PRO A 136 18.64 2.62 -1.83
N GLY A 137 19.86 3.01 -2.20
CA GLY A 137 21.05 2.88 -1.34
C GLY A 137 22.36 2.44 -2.00
N GLU A 138 22.37 2.15 -3.31
CA GLU A 138 23.62 1.89 -4.06
C GLU A 138 23.87 3.06 -5.01
N GLU A 139 24.71 4.02 -4.60
CA GLU A 139 25.29 5.03 -5.50
C GLU A 139 26.29 4.36 -6.45
N GLU A 140 26.33 4.83 -7.70
CA GLU A 140 27.23 4.35 -8.76
C GLU A 140 28.68 4.74 -8.49
N ASP A 141 29.40 3.96 -7.69
CA ASP A 141 30.87 4.08 -7.60
C ASP A 141 31.52 3.31 -8.76
N ALA A 142 31.85 4.05 -9.83
CA ALA A 142 32.55 3.58 -11.02
C ALA A 142 34.03 3.19 -10.80
N SER A 143 34.40 2.69 -9.61
CA SER A 143 35.75 2.19 -9.33
C SER A 143 35.82 1.06 -8.30
N SER A 144 34.88 0.11 -8.37
CA SER A 144 35.03 -1.18 -7.71
C SER A 144 34.73 -2.32 -8.70
N LEU A 145 35.78 -2.77 -9.40
CA LEU A 145 35.76 -4.09 -10.02
C LEU A 145 35.63 -5.12 -8.89
N VAL A 146 34.55 -5.90 -8.92
CA VAL A 146 34.08 -6.90 -7.94
C VAL A 146 33.08 -6.37 -6.92
N GLN A 147 31.87 -6.03 -7.37
CA GLN A 147 30.67 -6.18 -6.55
C GLN A 147 29.55 -6.80 -7.38
N GLY A 148 29.13 -7.99 -6.98
CA GLY A 148 28.25 -8.84 -7.76
C GLY A 148 26.87 -8.20 -7.96
N SER A 149 26.49 -8.03 -9.22
CA SER A 149 25.11 -7.73 -9.60
C SER A 149 24.16 -8.74 -8.94
N ARG A 150 23.32 -8.25 -8.03
CA ARG A 150 22.32 -9.05 -7.31
C ARG A 150 21.27 -9.55 -8.31
N ARG A 151 21.09 -10.87 -8.44
CA ARG A 151 20.04 -11.43 -9.30
C ARG A 151 18.73 -11.53 -8.52
N LEU A 152 17.81 -10.62 -8.82
CA LEU A 152 16.40 -10.71 -8.38
C LEU A 152 15.66 -11.65 -9.33
N ALA A 153 15.19 -12.78 -8.83
CA ALA A 153 14.33 -13.70 -9.58
C ALA A 153 12.89 -13.51 -9.12
N TYR A 154 12.03 -13.04 -10.03
CA TYR A 154 10.60 -12.98 -9.82
C TYR A 154 9.97 -14.28 -10.33
N MET A 155 9.41 -15.09 -9.42
CA MET A 155 8.63 -16.27 -9.78
C MET A 155 7.16 -16.03 -9.41
N PRO A 156 6.23 -16.03 -10.38
CA PRO A 156 4.81 -16.04 -10.06
C PRO A 156 4.46 -17.39 -9.43
N SER A 157 3.90 -17.37 -8.22
CA SER A 157 3.34 -18.54 -7.56
C SER A 157 1.89 -18.25 -7.21
N ILE A 158 1.02 -19.23 -7.43
CA ILE A 158 -0.43 -19.13 -7.13
C ILE A 158 -0.68 -19.33 -5.62
N SER A 159 0.29 -19.88 -4.90
CA SER A 159 0.29 -20.03 -3.46
C SER A 159 1.73 -20.18 -2.97
N THR A 160 2.26 -19.25 -2.19
CA THR A 160 3.55 -19.43 -1.53
C THR A 160 3.35 -19.89 -0.08
N THR A 161 3.97 -21.00 0.28
CA THR A 161 4.11 -21.40 1.69
C THR A 161 5.58 -21.22 2.04
N GLN A 162 5.87 -20.23 2.88
CA GLN A 162 7.23 -20.03 3.37
C GLN A 162 7.44 -20.82 4.65
N SER A 163 8.47 -21.65 4.67
CA SER A 163 8.83 -22.46 5.85
C SER A 163 10.10 -21.91 6.47
N ILE A 164 10.02 -21.54 7.75
CA ILE A 164 11.17 -21.10 8.54
C ILE A 164 11.57 -22.25 9.47
N CYS A 165 12.84 -22.62 9.43
CA CYS A 165 13.42 -23.59 10.35
C CYS A 165 14.27 -22.88 11.39
N ILE A 166 13.86 -22.97 12.66
CA ILE A 166 14.51 -22.30 13.78
C ILE A 166 15.18 -23.35 14.65
N LEU A 167 16.46 -23.17 14.95
CA LEU A 167 17.19 -23.99 15.92
C LEU A 167 16.75 -23.59 17.34
N THR A 168 15.74 -24.26 17.88
CA THR A 168 15.26 -24.01 19.24
C THR A 168 14.67 -25.28 19.85
N ARG A 169 14.88 -25.46 21.16
CA ARG A 169 14.26 -26.53 21.96
C ARG A 169 12.97 -26.08 22.64
N HIS A 170 12.67 -24.78 22.63
CA HIS A 170 11.55 -24.19 23.35
C HIS A 170 10.51 -23.62 22.37
N HIS A 171 9.31 -24.20 22.36
CA HIS A 171 8.18 -23.71 21.56
C HIS A 171 7.76 -22.27 21.90
N ARG A 172 8.08 -21.78 23.11
CA ARG A 172 7.79 -20.39 23.54
C ARG A 172 8.47 -19.35 22.64
N PHE A 173 9.59 -19.70 22.03
CA PHE A 173 10.31 -18.81 21.12
C PHE A 173 9.47 -18.47 19.89
N LEU A 174 8.75 -19.45 19.31
CA LEU A 174 7.91 -19.23 18.14
C LEU A 174 6.78 -18.24 18.44
N ASN A 175 6.14 -18.37 19.61
CA ASN A 175 5.11 -17.44 20.05
C ASN A 175 5.65 -16.03 20.28
N HIS A 176 6.83 -15.91 20.90
CA HIS A 176 7.48 -14.61 21.10
C HIS A 176 7.84 -13.95 19.76
N LEU A 177 8.42 -14.73 18.84
CA LEU A 177 8.76 -14.28 17.49
C LEU A 177 7.53 -13.81 16.72
N LEU A 178 6.41 -14.54 16.79
CA LEU A 178 5.16 -14.10 16.15
C LEU A 178 4.58 -12.84 16.78
N LEU A 179 4.66 -12.71 18.11
CA LEU A 179 4.22 -11.50 18.80
C LEU A 179 5.08 -10.29 18.45
N ASP A 180 6.41 -10.47 18.37
CA ASP A 180 7.34 -9.42 17.94
C ASP A 180 7.08 -9.02 16.48
N ALA A 181 6.96 -10.01 15.58
CA ALA A 181 6.64 -9.77 14.17
C ALA A 181 5.32 -9.02 14.01
N LYS A 182 4.27 -9.43 14.75
CA LYS A 182 2.99 -8.74 14.79
C LYS A 182 3.13 -7.30 15.30
N LYS A 183 3.87 -7.09 16.40
CA LYS A 183 4.10 -5.76 16.96
C LYS A 183 4.81 -4.84 15.97
N GLU A 184 5.82 -5.36 15.30
CA GLU A 184 6.57 -4.62 14.30
C GLU A 184 5.76 -4.32 13.03
N TYR A 185 4.91 -5.24 12.62
CA TYR A 185 3.95 -5.04 11.54
C TYR A 185 2.93 -3.95 11.90
N MET A 186 2.36 -4.01 13.10
CA MET A 186 1.44 -2.99 13.61
C MET A 186 2.11 -1.61 13.69
N ALA A 187 3.35 -1.54 14.17
CA ALA A 187 4.12 -0.29 14.21
C ALA A 187 4.45 0.25 12.80
N ALA A 188 4.69 -0.63 11.83
CA ALA A 188 4.90 -0.23 10.44
C ALA A 188 3.60 0.31 9.80
N GLN A 189 2.44 -0.27 10.16
CA GLN A 189 1.14 0.21 9.69
C GLN A 189 0.61 1.43 10.46
N GLU A 190 1.13 1.71 11.66
CA GLU A 190 0.67 2.81 12.52
C GLU A 190 0.72 4.18 11.84
N HIS A 191 1.54 4.36 10.81
CA HIS A 191 1.70 5.64 10.11
C HIS A 191 0.98 5.69 8.76
N SER A 192 0.21 4.65 8.42
CA SER A 192 -0.47 4.53 7.14
C SER A 192 -1.94 4.17 7.28
N ILE A 193 -2.70 4.41 6.22
CA ILE A 193 -4.09 4.02 6.05
C ILE A 193 -4.16 3.21 4.76
N SER A 194 -4.85 2.07 4.79
CA SER A 194 -5.10 1.28 3.59
C SER A 194 -6.38 1.76 2.91
N ILE A 195 -6.32 1.88 1.58
CA ILE A 195 -7.43 2.30 0.74
C ILE A 195 -7.82 1.13 -0.15
N TYR A 196 -9.08 0.73 -0.04
CA TYR A 196 -9.70 -0.34 -0.80
C TYR A 196 -10.74 0.23 -1.77
N VAL A 197 -10.83 -0.37 -2.95
CA VAL A 197 -11.81 -0.01 -3.98
C VAL A 197 -12.43 -1.29 -4.52
N SER A 198 -13.72 -1.25 -4.83
CA SER A 198 -14.42 -2.37 -5.47
C SER A 198 -13.91 -2.59 -6.90
N ASP A 199 -13.40 -3.78 -7.21
CA ASP A 199 -12.90 -4.15 -8.55
C ASP A 199 -13.99 -4.77 -9.45
N SER A 200 -13.74 -4.78 -10.76
CA SER A 200 -14.06 -5.86 -11.70
C SER A 200 -15.13 -6.85 -11.29
N HIS A 201 -14.68 -7.70 -10.38
CA HIS A 201 -15.27 -8.96 -9.99
C HIS A 201 -16.12 -8.85 -8.71
N ASN A 202 -16.50 -7.62 -8.33
CA ASN A 202 -17.27 -7.32 -7.13
C ASN A 202 -16.56 -7.70 -5.83
N ASP A 203 -15.22 -7.59 -5.84
CA ASP A 203 -14.38 -7.86 -4.68
C ASP A 203 -13.62 -6.61 -4.25
N TRP A 204 -13.22 -6.57 -2.98
CA TRP A 204 -12.47 -5.47 -2.39
C TRP A 204 -10.98 -5.61 -2.68
N ARG A 205 -10.45 -4.71 -3.50
CA ARG A 205 -9.02 -4.69 -3.83
C ARG A 205 -8.31 -3.59 -3.09
N HIS A 206 -7.18 -3.92 -2.46
CA HIS A 206 -6.23 -2.92 -1.96
C HIS A 206 -5.64 -2.15 -3.15
N VAL A 207 -5.76 -0.82 -3.12
CA VAL A 207 -5.28 0.06 -4.20
C VAL A 207 -4.04 0.83 -3.79
N ALA A 208 -4.02 1.33 -2.55
CA ALA A 208 -2.92 2.13 -2.05
C ALA A 208 -2.86 2.10 -0.53
N SER A 209 -1.65 2.18 0.02
CA SER A 209 -1.42 2.61 1.39
C SER A 209 -0.93 4.06 1.36
N ARG A 210 -1.61 4.94 2.10
CA ARG A 210 -1.27 6.36 2.17
C ARG A 210 -0.79 6.71 3.57
N PRO A 211 0.21 7.61 3.71
CA PRO A 211 0.60 8.08 5.03
C PRO A 211 -0.58 8.81 5.69
N LYS A 212 -0.70 8.67 7.01
CA LYS A 212 -1.71 9.39 7.79
C LYS A 212 -1.55 10.88 7.57
N ARG A 213 -2.63 11.54 7.16
CA ARG A 213 -2.65 12.99 7.01
C ARG A 213 -3.04 13.60 8.35
N PRO A 214 -2.18 14.39 9.01
CA PRO A 214 -2.51 14.93 10.32
C PRO A 214 -3.69 15.89 10.24
N LEU A 215 -4.57 15.86 11.25
CA LEU A 215 -5.79 16.67 11.29
C LEU A 215 -5.54 18.18 11.26
N HIS A 216 -4.43 18.64 11.87
CA HIS A 216 -4.06 20.06 11.86
C HIS A 216 -3.76 20.58 10.44
N SER A 217 -3.38 19.71 9.50
CA SER A 217 -3.11 20.11 8.11
C SER A 217 -4.36 20.54 7.34
N ILE A 218 -5.55 20.19 7.83
CA ILE A 218 -6.81 20.53 7.19
C ILE A 218 -7.42 21.71 7.93
N VAL A 219 -7.73 22.76 7.19
CA VAL A 219 -8.31 23.99 7.74
C VAL A 219 -9.80 24.04 7.42
N LEU A 220 -10.62 23.86 8.44
CA LEU A 220 -12.08 24.01 8.40
C LEU A 220 -12.50 25.16 9.31
N ASP A 221 -13.75 25.59 9.21
CA ASP A 221 -14.30 26.55 10.16
C ASP A 221 -14.27 26.02 11.61
N PRO A 222 -14.18 26.91 12.61
CA PRO A 222 -14.02 26.53 14.01
C PRO A 222 -15.11 25.56 14.50
N GLY A 223 -14.73 24.56 15.29
CA GLY A 223 -15.63 23.59 15.91
C GLY A 223 -16.14 22.47 14.99
N ILE A 224 -16.01 22.57 13.66
CA ILE A 224 -16.45 21.50 12.74
C ILE A 224 -15.59 20.25 12.90
N LYS A 225 -14.26 20.41 13.01
CA LYS A 225 -13.31 19.30 13.14
C LYS A 225 -13.57 18.52 14.43
N ASP A 226 -13.60 19.25 15.55
CA ASP A 226 -13.74 18.65 16.89
C ASP A 226 -15.08 17.90 16.99
N ARG A 227 -16.17 18.53 16.53
CA ARG A 227 -17.49 17.90 16.47
C ARG A 227 -17.48 16.60 15.66
N LEU A 228 -16.80 16.55 14.52
CA LEU A 228 -16.75 15.35 13.69
C LEU A 228 -15.93 14.23 14.35
N ILE A 229 -14.78 14.58 14.92
CA ILE A 229 -13.88 13.62 15.54
C ILE A 229 -14.49 13.05 16.82
N ASP A 230 -15.03 13.92 17.68
CA ASP A 230 -15.61 13.52 18.96
C ASP A 230 -16.86 12.65 18.74
N ASP A 231 -17.72 13.00 17.80
CA ASP A 231 -18.88 12.18 17.42
C ASP A 231 -18.47 10.79 16.91
N ALA A 232 -17.41 10.72 16.09
CA ALA A 232 -16.91 9.46 15.58
C ALA A 232 -16.26 8.60 16.68
N ARG A 233 -15.50 9.20 17.60
CA ARG A 233 -14.91 8.51 18.75
C ARG A 233 -16.00 8.00 19.70
N ASP A 234 -16.99 8.81 20.01
CA ASP A 234 -18.13 8.46 20.86
C ASP A 234 -18.95 7.32 20.25
N PHE A 235 -19.19 7.36 18.94
CA PHE A 235 -19.84 6.27 18.23
C PHE A 235 -19.06 4.96 18.37
N LEU A 236 -17.75 4.96 18.09
CA LEU A 236 -16.94 3.75 18.18
C LEU A 236 -16.88 3.18 19.62
N ALA A 237 -16.87 4.05 20.64
CA ALA A 237 -16.87 3.64 22.04
C ALA A 237 -18.23 3.11 22.53
N SER A 238 -19.34 3.52 21.90
CA SER A 238 -20.70 3.25 22.37
C SER A 238 -21.32 1.94 21.86
N LYS A 239 -20.56 1.05 21.18
CA LYS A 239 -21.06 -0.28 20.71
C LYS A 239 -21.92 -1.02 21.76
N PRO A 240 -21.51 -1.15 23.05
CA PRO A 240 -22.33 -1.85 24.05
C PRO A 240 -23.68 -1.16 24.35
N TRP A 241 -23.74 0.16 24.26
CA TRP A 241 -24.95 0.94 24.49
C TRP A 241 -26.01 0.68 23.43
N TYR A 242 -25.59 0.55 22.16
CA TYR A 242 -26.44 0.20 21.02
C TYR A 242 -26.97 -1.22 21.15
N THR A 243 -26.07 -2.18 21.41
CA THR A 243 -26.42 -3.61 21.55
C THR A 243 -27.44 -3.84 22.67
N THR A 244 -27.26 -3.22 23.84
CA THR A 244 -28.17 -3.38 24.99
C THR A 244 -29.58 -2.87 24.70
N ARG A 245 -29.73 -1.92 23.77
CA ARG A 245 -31.02 -1.31 23.39
C ARG A 245 -31.62 -1.92 22.13
N GLY A 246 -30.94 -2.86 21.48
CA GLY A 246 -31.38 -3.43 20.19
C GLY A 246 -31.43 -2.40 19.06
N ILE A 247 -30.65 -1.31 19.17
CA ILE A 247 -30.53 -0.31 18.11
C ILE A 247 -29.36 -0.73 17.22
N PRO A 248 -29.54 -0.78 15.88
CA PRO A 248 -28.47 -1.14 14.96
C PRO A 248 -27.24 -0.24 15.14
N PHE A 249 -26.06 -0.84 15.26
CA PHE A 249 -24.82 -0.11 15.51
C PHE A 249 -24.25 0.48 14.21
N ARG A 250 -24.84 1.59 13.75
CA ARG A 250 -24.49 2.28 12.51
C ARG A 250 -24.43 3.80 12.72
N ARG A 251 -23.54 4.46 11.96
CA ARG A 251 -23.41 5.93 11.94
C ARG A 251 -23.13 6.43 10.53
N GLY A 252 -23.97 7.33 10.05
CA GLY A 252 -23.81 7.97 8.74
C GLY A 252 -23.46 9.45 8.83
N TYR A 253 -22.48 9.87 8.03
CA TYR A 253 -22.03 11.24 7.88
C TYR A 253 -22.23 11.70 6.43
N LEU A 254 -22.89 12.82 6.25
CA LEU A 254 -23.08 13.45 4.94
C LEU A 254 -22.30 14.76 4.89
N LEU A 255 -21.25 14.80 4.06
CA LEU A 255 -20.47 16.00 3.80
C LEU A 255 -20.91 16.60 2.46
N TYR A 256 -21.48 17.80 2.48
CA TYR A 256 -22.02 18.43 1.28
C TYR A 256 -21.51 19.85 1.09
N GLY A 257 -21.52 20.35 -0.13
CA GLY A 257 -21.20 21.76 -0.42
C GLY A 257 -20.17 21.92 -1.53
N ALA A 258 -19.50 23.06 -1.58
CA ALA A 258 -18.70 23.48 -2.74
C ALA A 258 -17.61 22.46 -3.11
N PRO A 259 -17.33 22.23 -4.41
CA PRO A 259 -16.20 21.40 -4.83
C PRO A 259 -14.88 22.03 -4.38
N GLY A 260 -13.87 21.20 -4.12
CA GLY A 260 -12.54 21.70 -3.67
C GLY A 260 -12.50 22.30 -2.26
N SER A 261 -13.52 22.07 -1.42
CA SER A 261 -13.60 22.55 -0.03
C SER A 261 -12.93 21.63 1.00
N GLY A 262 -12.45 20.45 0.60
CA GLY A 262 -11.73 19.52 1.47
C GLY A 262 -12.54 18.35 2.05
N LYS A 263 -13.74 18.07 1.52
CA LYS A 263 -14.60 16.94 1.95
C LYS A 263 -13.87 15.59 2.02
N THR A 264 -13.29 15.11 0.92
CA THR A 264 -12.52 13.85 0.91
C THR A 264 -11.24 13.94 1.75
N SER A 265 -10.64 15.14 1.83
CA SER A 265 -9.44 15.35 2.63
C SER A 265 -9.69 15.11 4.12
N ILE A 266 -10.80 15.63 4.68
CA ILE A 266 -11.10 15.44 6.10
C ILE A 266 -11.39 13.98 6.45
N ILE A 267 -12.04 13.24 5.55
CA ILE A 267 -12.31 11.81 5.73
C ILE A 267 -10.99 11.03 5.82
N HIS A 268 -10.03 11.34 4.95
CA HIS A 268 -8.71 10.70 4.98
C HIS A 268 -7.94 11.01 6.28
N SER A 269 -7.98 12.25 6.77
CA SER A 269 -7.35 12.58 8.05
C SER A 269 -8.06 11.94 9.24
N LEU A 270 -9.39 11.90 9.24
CA LEU A 270 -10.18 11.27 10.28
C LEU A 270 -9.93 9.76 10.34
N ALA A 271 -9.82 9.11 9.19
CA ALA A 271 -9.44 7.69 9.09
C ALA A 271 -8.07 7.42 9.75
N GLY A 272 -7.10 8.31 9.52
CA GLY A 272 -5.77 8.21 10.13
C GLY A 272 -5.79 8.38 11.65
N GLU A 273 -6.59 9.33 12.14
CA GLU A 273 -6.77 9.60 13.57
C GLU A 273 -7.47 8.43 14.28
N LEU A 274 -8.49 7.85 13.66
CA LEU A 274 -9.25 6.73 14.22
C LEU A 274 -8.56 5.37 14.00
N GLY A 275 -7.52 5.32 13.18
CA GLY A 275 -6.84 4.08 12.79
C GLY A 275 -7.75 3.13 12.01
N LEU A 276 -8.62 3.67 11.15
CA LEU A 276 -9.55 2.91 10.33
C LEU A 276 -9.12 2.95 8.86
N ASP A 277 -9.31 1.82 8.17
CA ASP A 277 -9.12 1.75 6.72
C ASP A 277 -10.32 2.31 5.95
N VAL A 278 -10.06 2.79 4.73
CA VAL A 278 -11.06 3.45 3.90
C VAL A 278 -11.44 2.56 2.72
N TYR A 279 -12.74 2.31 2.58
CA TYR A 279 -13.35 1.51 1.52
C TYR A 279 -14.18 2.41 0.62
N ILE A 280 -13.73 2.65 -0.60
CA ILE A 280 -14.39 3.56 -1.54
C ILE A 280 -15.38 2.78 -2.40
N VAL A 281 -16.66 3.14 -2.28
CA VAL A 281 -17.78 2.62 -3.06
C VAL A 281 -18.10 3.60 -4.18
N SER A 282 -17.76 3.23 -5.42
CA SER A 282 -18.07 4.05 -6.60
C SER A 282 -19.41 3.65 -7.21
N LEU A 283 -20.46 4.43 -6.94
CA LEU A 283 -21.82 4.16 -7.42
C LEU A 283 -22.01 4.33 -8.95
N SER A 284 -21.17 5.16 -9.57
CA SER A 284 -21.22 5.46 -11.02
C SER A 284 -20.56 4.39 -11.89
N ARG A 285 -20.12 3.27 -11.31
CA ARG A 285 -19.38 2.22 -12.01
C ARG A 285 -20.28 1.44 -12.98
N ILE A 286 -19.74 1.18 -14.16
CA ILE A 286 -20.40 0.37 -15.21
C ILE A 286 -20.62 -1.06 -14.70
N GLY A 287 -21.84 -1.56 -14.85
CA GLY A 287 -22.21 -2.92 -14.43
C GLY A 287 -22.56 -3.06 -12.94
N MET A 288 -22.49 -1.96 -12.16
CA MET A 288 -22.98 -1.97 -10.78
C MET A 288 -24.51 -2.03 -10.77
N ASP A 289 -25.06 -2.97 -10.01
CA ASP A 289 -26.49 -3.13 -9.78
C ASP A 289 -26.78 -3.23 -8.28
N ASP A 290 -28.08 -3.24 -7.92
CA ASP A 290 -28.52 -3.29 -6.52
C ASP A 290 -27.99 -4.51 -5.78
N THR A 291 -27.87 -5.65 -6.47
CA THR A 291 -27.39 -6.91 -5.88
C THR A 291 -25.89 -6.85 -5.57
N THR A 292 -25.09 -6.37 -6.53
CA THR A 292 -23.65 -6.14 -6.36
C THR A 292 -23.38 -5.13 -5.25
N LEU A 293 -24.14 -4.03 -5.21
CA LEU A 293 -23.98 -3.02 -4.17
C LEU A 293 -24.27 -3.60 -2.78
N SER A 294 -25.33 -4.38 -2.65
CA SER A 294 -25.66 -5.06 -1.40
C SER A 294 -24.59 -6.07 -0.99
N GLN A 295 -23.99 -6.79 -1.94
CA GLN A 295 -22.87 -7.70 -1.70
C GLN A 295 -21.65 -6.93 -1.20
N LEU A 296 -21.19 -5.91 -1.93
CA LEU A 296 -20.03 -5.10 -1.53
C LEU A 296 -20.17 -4.50 -0.14
N ILE A 297 -21.35 -3.98 0.22
CA ILE A 297 -21.61 -3.43 1.54
C ILE A 297 -21.65 -4.52 2.63
N SER A 298 -22.06 -5.75 2.28
CA SER A 298 -22.05 -6.91 3.17
C SER A 298 -20.67 -7.56 3.29
N ASP A 299 -19.76 -7.31 2.36
CA ASP A 299 -18.39 -7.84 2.41
C ASP A 299 -17.42 -6.87 3.10
N LEU A 300 -17.91 -5.71 3.56
CA LEU A 300 -17.13 -4.74 4.32
C LEU A 300 -16.76 -5.31 5.71
N PRO A 301 -15.51 -5.11 6.16
CA PRO A 301 -15.12 -5.55 7.50
C PRO A 301 -15.79 -4.70 8.60
N GLU A 302 -15.84 -5.25 9.82
CA GLU A 302 -16.14 -4.46 11.02
C GLU A 302 -15.04 -3.41 11.25
N LYS A 303 -15.40 -2.23 11.78
CA LYS A 303 -14.48 -1.12 12.07
C LYS A 303 -13.73 -0.62 10.84
N CYS A 304 -14.48 -0.19 9.83
CA CYS A 304 -13.94 0.53 8.68
C CYS A 304 -14.73 1.81 8.41
N ILE A 305 -14.18 2.65 7.53
CA ILE A 305 -14.88 3.77 6.92
C ILE A 305 -15.31 3.36 5.52
N ALA A 306 -16.62 3.29 5.27
CA ALA A 306 -17.19 3.18 3.94
C ALA A 306 -17.40 4.58 3.36
N LEU A 307 -16.75 4.89 2.24
CA LEU A 307 -16.83 6.18 1.56
C LEU A 307 -17.61 6.05 0.25
N MET A 308 -18.75 6.73 0.16
CA MET A 308 -19.51 6.91 -1.08
C MET A 308 -19.23 8.30 -1.64
N GLU A 309 -18.48 8.38 -2.73
CA GLU A 309 -18.18 9.67 -3.37
C GLU A 309 -19.25 10.07 -4.40
N ASP A 310 -19.55 11.37 -4.44
CA ASP A 310 -20.42 12.02 -5.43
C ASP A 310 -21.75 11.29 -5.66
N ILE A 311 -22.47 11.02 -4.56
CA ILE A 311 -23.73 10.25 -4.60
C ILE A 311 -24.80 10.88 -5.51
N ASP A 312 -24.76 12.20 -5.72
CA ASP A 312 -25.66 12.92 -6.64
C ASP A 312 -25.44 12.58 -8.11
N ALA A 313 -24.21 12.25 -8.51
CA ALA A 313 -23.89 11.88 -9.88
C ALA A 313 -24.53 10.53 -10.26
N ALA A 314 -24.61 9.59 -9.31
CA ALA A 314 -25.22 8.28 -9.54
C ALA A 314 -26.72 8.40 -9.83
N PHE A 315 -27.44 9.27 -9.10
CA PHE A 315 -28.89 9.40 -9.26
C PHE A 315 -29.29 10.24 -10.48
N THR A 316 -28.51 11.27 -10.83
CA THR A 316 -28.80 12.10 -12.01
C THR A 316 -28.73 11.29 -13.32
N GLN A 317 -27.88 10.25 -13.37
CA GLN A 317 -27.81 9.34 -14.52
C GLN A 317 -29.01 8.40 -14.60
N SER A 318 -29.61 8.03 -13.46
CA SER A 318 -30.80 7.17 -13.42
C SER A 318 -32.08 7.91 -13.87
N VAL A 319 -32.24 9.19 -13.48
CA VAL A 319 -33.43 10.00 -13.82
C VAL A 319 -33.49 10.32 -15.32
N ASN A 320 -32.34 10.59 -15.96
CA ASN A 320 -32.28 10.80 -17.41
C ASN A 320 -32.59 9.54 -18.25
N ARG A 321 -32.78 8.38 -17.61
CA ARG A 321 -33.15 7.13 -18.28
C ARG A 321 -34.67 6.90 -18.32
N ASP A 322 -35.40 7.52 -17.38
CA ASP A 322 -36.86 7.38 -17.26
C ASP A 322 -37.64 8.47 -18.00
N GLU A 323 -36.95 9.42 -18.65
CA GLU A 323 -37.56 10.24 -19.71
C GLU A 323 -38.01 9.28 -20.84
N PRO A 324 -39.31 9.20 -21.16
CA PRO A 324 -39.77 8.37 -22.26
C PRO A 324 -39.21 8.97 -23.54
N SER A 325 -38.19 8.32 -24.09
CA SER A 325 -37.81 8.52 -25.49
C SER A 325 -39.08 8.36 -26.33
N ASP A 326 -39.46 9.43 -27.02
CA ASP A 326 -40.67 9.55 -27.85
C ASP A 326 -41.03 8.23 -28.56
N PRO A 327 -42.29 7.76 -28.55
CA PRO A 327 -42.72 6.52 -29.22
C PRO A 327 -42.63 6.56 -30.76
N GLN A 328 -41.92 7.51 -31.36
CA GLN A 328 -41.98 7.82 -32.78
C GLN A 328 -40.62 7.68 -33.49
N GLU A 329 -39.86 6.63 -33.17
CA GLU A 329 -38.86 6.11 -34.11
C GLU A 329 -39.38 4.82 -34.74
N LEU A 330 -40.15 4.99 -35.82
CA LEU A 330 -40.41 3.96 -36.80
C LEU A 330 -39.07 3.47 -37.37
N SER A 331 -38.68 2.28 -36.94
CA SER A 331 -37.81 1.29 -37.59
C SER A 331 -37.22 1.70 -38.94
N ASP A 332 -36.05 2.34 -38.91
CA ASP A 332 -35.11 2.36 -40.04
C ASP A 332 -34.05 1.27 -39.82
N PRO A 333 -34.06 0.18 -40.62
CA PRO A 333 -33.12 -0.93 -40.47
C PRO A 333 -31.68 -0.61 -40.89
N SER A 334 -31.40 0.62 -41.33
CA SER A 334 -30.09 1.04 -41.86
C SER A 334 -29.21 1.83 -40.89
N LYS A 335 -29.73 2.23 -39.71
CA LYS A 335 -28.92 2.87 -38.66
C LYS A 335 -28.29 1.81 -37.75
N PRO A 336 -26.96 1.84 -37.51
CA PRO A 336 -26.36 1.01 -36.48
C PRO A 336 -27.04 1.32 -35.15
N ARG A 337 -27.52 0.28 -34.44
CA ARG A 337 -27.99 0.42 -33.06
C ARG A 337 -26.85 1.02 -32.24
N GLU A 338 -26.98 2.28 -31.86
CA GLU A 338 -26.13 2.90 -30.84
C GLU A 338 -26.12 1.98 -29.62
N PRO A 339 -24.95 1.54 -29.10
CA PRO A 339 -24.91 0.73 -27.91
C PRO A 339 -25.57 1.53 -26.77
N HIS A 340 -26.69 1.03 -26.23
CA HIS A 340 -27.30 1.57 -25.02
C HIS A 340 -26.18 1.83 -24.00
N LYS A 341 -26.01 3.10 -23.59
CA LYS A 341 -24.97 3.52 -22.65
C LYS A 341 -24.98 2.58 -21.45
N LEU A 342 -23.93 1.77 -21.33
CA LEU A 342 -23.68 0.84 -20.24
C LEU A 342 -23.35 1.66 -18.97
N GLY A 343 -24.35 2.26 -18.34
CA GLY A 343 -24.22 2.99 -17.08
C GLY A 343 -24.44 2.08 -15.87
N SER A 344 -24.20 2.63 -14.67
CA SER A 344 -24.65 2.00 -13.41
C SER A 344 -26.16 1.79 -13.43
N ARG A 345 -26.63 0.64 -12.92
CA ARG A 345 -28.05 0.27 -12.78
C ARG A 345 -28.54 0.37 -11.34
N VAL A 346 -27.75 0.96 -10.45
CA VAL A 346 -28.11 1.14 -9.04
C VAL A 346 -29.33 2.04 -8.94
N SER A 347 -30.39 1.52 -8.33
CA SER A 347 -31.58 2.28 -7.99
C SER A 347 -31.42 2.95 -6.63
N LEU A 348 -32.13 4.05 -6.40
CA LEU A 348 -32.20 4.68 -5.07
C LEU A 348 -32.69 3.68 -4.02
N SER A 349 -33.75 2.92 -4.34
CA SER A 349 -34.28 1.88 -3.46
C SER A 349 -33.25 0.80 -3.12
N GLY A 350 -32.41 0.42 -4.10
CA GLY A 350 -31.30 -0.51 -3.92
C GLY A 350 -30.25 0.02 -2.95
N LEU A 351 -29.80 1.27 -3.13
CA LEU A 351 -28.87 1.90 -2.19
C LEU A 351 -29.47 1.97 -0.78
N LEU A 352 -30.72 2.40 -0.66
CA LEU A 352 -31.40 2.50 0.64
C LEU A 352 -31.43 1.14 1.35
N ASN A 353 -31.87 0.10 0.66
CA ASN A 353 -31.92 -1.26 1.20
C ASN A 353 -30.53 -1.79 1.57
N ALA A 354 -29.48 -1.41 0.86
CA ALA A 354 -28.12 -1.81 1.21
C ALA A 354 -27.60 -1.10 2.47
N LEU A 355 -28.03 0.13 2.72
CA LEU A 355 -27.62 0.92 3.89
C LEU A 355 -28.37 0.52 5.18
N ASP A 356 -29.69 0.36 5.10
CA ASP A 356 -30.54 0.17 6.29
C ASP A 356 -31.41 -1.09 6.26
N GLY A 357 -31.23 -1.96 5.26
CA GLY A 357 -31.96 -3.21 5.16
C GLY A 357 -31.76 -4.13 6.36
N VAL A 358 -32.70 -5.06 6.55
CA VAL A 358 -32.69 -6.03 7.65
C VAL A 358 -31.43 -6.91 7.67
N GLY A 359 -30.82 -7.12 6.50
CA GLY A 359 -29.56 -7.85 6.37
C GLY A 359 -28.29 -6.98 6.40
N ALA A 360 -28.41 -5.66 6.59
CA ALA A 360 -27.26 -4.76 6.55
C ALA A 360 -26.37 -4.95 7.79
N GLN A 361 -25.10 -5.29 7.54
CA GLN A 361 -24.09 -5.42 8.58
C GLN A 361 -23.86 -4.13 9.38
N GLU A 362 -23.37 -4.28 10.60
CA GLU A 362 -23.20 -3.22 11.60
C GLU A 362 -21.72 -3.00 11.95
N GLY A 363 -21.41 -1.93 12.68
CA GLY A 363 -20.06 -1.69 13.21
C GLY A 363 -19.10 -0.95 12.29
N ARG A 364 -19.63 -0.24 11.30
CA ARG A 364 -18.87 0.62 10.39
C ARG A 364 -19.38 2.05 10.40
N ILE A 365 -18.50 2.97 10.01
CA ILE A 365 -18.83 4.38 9.78
C ILE A 365 -19.06 4.57 8.28
N LEU A 366 -20.18 5.19 7.90
CA LEU A 366 -20.48 5.56 6.53
C LEU A 366 -20.22 7.06 6.33
N PHE A 367 -19.41 7.42 5.34
CA PHE A 367 -19.31 8.77 4.81
C PHE A 367 -19.90 8.82 3.41
N ALA A 368 -20.75 9.80 3.15
CA ALA A 368 -21.18 10.17 1.81
C ALA A 368 -20.78 11.61 1.51
N THR A 369 -20.29 11.85 0.29
CA THR A 369 -20.00 13.20 -0.20
C THR A 369 -20.92 13.57 -1.35
N THR A 370 -21.35 14.84 -1.37
CA THR A 370 -22.11 15.39 -2.50
C THR A 370 -21.74 16.85 -2.74
N ASN A 371 -21.86 17.32 -3.98
CA ASN A 371 -21.75 18.74 -4.28
C ASN A 371 -23.13 19.44 -4.31
N LYS A 372 -24.22 18.67 -4.40
CA LYS A 372 -25.60 19.19 -4.58
C LYS A 372 -26.53 18.57 -3.55
N TYR A 373 -26.63 19.19 -2.38
CA TYR A 373 -27.51 18.72 -1.31
C TYR A 373 -28.98 18.66 -1.72
N GLU A 374 -29.45 19.64 -2.49
CA GLU A 374 -30.85 19.75 -2.93
C GLU A 374 -31.28 18.64 -3.90
N CYS A 375 -30.31 17.98 -4.56
CA CYS A 375 -30.58 16.88 -5.47
C CYS A 375 -30.71 15.53 -4.76
N LEU A 376 -30.48 15.46 -3.44
CA LEU A 376 -30.58 14.23 -2.69
C LEU A 376 -32.02 13.92 -2.29
N ASP A 377 -32.40 12.65 -2.38
CA ASP A 377 -33.69 12.19 -1.89
C ASP A 377 -33.76 12.35 -0.35
N PRO A 378 -34.82 12.99 0.20
CA PRO A 378 -35.01 13.15 1.64
C PRO A 378 -34.99 11.83 2.43
N ALA A 379 -35.27 10.69 1.80
CA ALA A 379 -35.19 9.38 2.40
C ALA A 379 -33.75 8.97 2.72
N LEU A 380 -32.74 9.42 1.96
CA LEU A 380 -31.31 9.18 2.29
C LEU A 380 -30.91 9.97 3.55
N CYS A 381 -31.45 11.17 3.70
CA CYS A 381 -31.15 12.12 4.78
C CYS A 381 -31.82 11.80 6.13
N ARG A 382 -32.47 10.63 6.28
CA ARG A 382 -33.18 10.27 7.52
C ARG A 382 -32.20 9.76 8.59
N PRO A 383 -32.46 10.04 9.88
CA PRO A 383 -31.73 9.44 10.99
C PRO A 383 -31.70 7.91 10.90
N GLY A 384 -30.55 7.30 11.20
CA GLY A 384 -30.27 5.87 11.00
C GLY A 384 -29.63 5.55 9.64
N ARG A 385 -29.65 6.48 8.68
CA ARG A 385 -28.93 6.40 7.39
C ARG A 385 -27.83 7.45 7.33
N MET A 386 -28.20 8.72 7.45
CA MET A 386 -27.31 9.86 7.55
C MET A 386 -27.70 10.64 8.81
N ASP A 387 -26.87 10.58 9.83
CA ASP A 387 -27.17 11.11 11.16
C ASP A 387 -26.60 12.52 11.34
N LEU A 388 -25.39 12.77 10.81
CA LEU A 388 -24.72 14.06 10.91
C LEU A 388 -24.48 14.64 9.52
N HIS A 389 -25.02 15.84 9.29
CA HIS A 389 -24.86 16.58 8.04
C HIS A 389 -23.94 17.78 8.27
N ILE A 390 -22.90 17.91 7.44
CA ILE A 390 -21.94 19.00 7.54
C ILE A 390 -21.82 19.70 6.19
N GLU A 391 -22.09 21.01 6.20
CA GLU A 391 -21.94 21.88 5.04
C GLU A 391 -20.50 22.40 4.93
N PHE A 392 -19.89 22.19 3.78
CA PHE A 392 -18.60 22.71 3.38
C PHE A 392 -18.80 23.86 2.42
N LYS A 393 -18.69 25.07 2.97
CA LYS A 393 -18.79 26.32 2.20
C LYS A 393 -17.47 26.61 1.49
N LEU A 394 -17.50 27.62 0.63
CA LEU A 394 -16.30 28.25 0.09
C LEU A 394 -15.46 28.83 1.25
N ALA A 395 -14.19 29.14 1.00
CA ALA A 395 -13.22 29.53 2.00
C ALA A 395 -13.69 30.78 2.77
N SER A 396 -13.68 30.71 4.11
CA SER A 396 -13.82 31.90 4.95
C SER A 396 -12.49 32.65 5.06
N LYS A 397 -12.55 33.92 5.43
CA LYS A 397 -11.34 34.68 5.81
C LYS A 397 -10.53 33.98 6.91
N PHE A 398 -11.21 33.36 7.87
CA PHE A 398 -10.56 32.57 8.91
C PHE A 398 -9.76 31.40 8.30
N GLN A 399 -10.39 30.63 7.41
CA GLN A 399 -9.71 29.51 6.75
C GLN A 399 -8.54 29.98 5.88
N ALA A 400 -8.69 31.10 5.17
CA ALA A 400 -7.61 31.68 4.37
C ALA A 400 -6.40 32.08 5.24
N ARG A 401 -6.66 32.75 6.38
CA ARG A 401 -5.62 33.12 7.36
C ARG A 401 -4.89 31.88 7.88
N GLN A 402 -5.64 30.87 8.30
CA GLN A 402 -5.05 29.66 8.88
C GLN A 402 -4.33 28.81 7.83
N LEU A 403 -4.80 28.79 6.59
CA LEU A 403 -4.09 28.14 5.48
C LEU A 403 -2.73 28.79 5.24
N TYR A 404 -2.67 30.13 5.23
CA TYR A 404 -1.40 30.87 5.09
C TYR A 404 -0.45 30.55 6.24
N ARG A 405 -0.97 30.54 7.49
CA ARG A 405 -0.20 30.17 8.68
C ARG A 405 0.40 28.76 8.56
N ASN A 406 -0.43 27.76 8.29
CA ASN A 406 0.00 26.37 8.14
C ASN A 406 1.02 26.17 7.02
N PHE A 407 1.05 27.06 6.03
CA PHE A 407 1.92 26.94 4.87
C PHE A 407 3.32 27.54 5.09
N TYR A 408 3.43 28.61 5.88
CA TYR A 408 4.69 29.34 6.09
C TYR A 408 5.25 29.26 7.52
N LEU A 409 4.46 28.93 8.53
CA LEU A 409 5.00 28.71 9.88
C LEU A 409 5.74 27.36 9.94
N PRO A 410 6.92 27.31 10.60
CA PRO A 410 7.62 26.06 10.83
C PRO A 410 6.81 25.14 11.76
N VAL A 411 6.78 23.84 11.41
CA VAL A 411 6.08 22.79 12.16
C VAL A 411 6.80 22.59 13.51
N GLY A 412 6.10 22.84 14.62
CA GLY A 412 6.63 22.62 15.98
C GLY A 412 6.44 23.77 16.97
N GLU A 413 5.77 24.87 16.58
CA GLU A 413 5.48 26.00 17.47
C GLU A 413 3.97 26.30 17.62
N ASP A 414 3.14 25.30 17.89
CA ASP A 414 1.80 25.51 18.46
C ASP A 414 1.90 24.99 19.92
N ASP A 415 1.54 25.69 21.01
CA ASP A 415 0.32 26.42 21.33
C ASP A 415 0.62 27.45 22.46
N GLU A 416 0.57 28.76 22.20
CA GLU A 416 0.25 29.77 23.24
C GLU A 416 -0.61 30.87 22.59
N ASP A 417 -1.89 30.83 22.95
CA ASP A 417 -2.92 31.87 23.00
C ASP A 417 -3.34 32.61 21.72
N GLU A 418 -4.58 32.30 21.29
CA GLU A 418 -5.38 33.06 20.32
C GLU A 418 -5.96 34.38 20.89
N ASP A 419 -5.60 34.81 22.12
CA ASP A 419 -6.30 35.90 22.82
C ASP A 419 -5.53 37.24 23.02
N ASP A 420 -4.26 37.40 22.60
CA ASP A 420 -3.49 38.63 22.93
C ASP A 420 -3.20 39.60 21.76
N ILE A 421 -4.01 39.59 20.69
CA ILE A 421 -3.88 40.55 19.55
C ILE A 421 -4.44 41.95 19.89
N SER A 422 -4.76 42.24 21.16
CA SER A 422 -5.20 43.59 21.57
C SER A 422 -4.06 44.51 22.08
N LYS A 423 -2.81 44.04 22.12
CA LYS A 423 -1.68 44.81 22.72
C LYS A 423 -0.52 45.14 21.78
N THR A 424 -0.50 44.63 20.55
CA THR A 424 0.63 44.80 19.62
C THR A 424 0.64 46.08 18.80
N ASP A 425 -0.45 46.86 18.82
CA ASP A 425 -0.56 48.11 18.03
C ASP A 425 0.35 49.24 18.54
N ASP A 426 0.87 49.15 19.77
CA ASP A 426 1.71 50.20 20.37
C ASP A 426 3.22 50.04 20.13
N TYR A 427 3.70 48.90 19.62
CA TYR A 427 5.16 48.64 19.51
C TYR A 427 5.73 48.80 18.09
N MET A 428 4.90 48.76 17.05
CA MET A 428 5.36 48.76 15.64
C MET A 428 5.45 50.15 14.98
N SER A 429 4.97 51.21 15.64
CA SER A 429 5.05 52.59 15.14
C SER A 429 6.43 53.24 15.31
N ALA A 430 7.28 52.70 16.20
CA ALA A 430 8.58 53.30 16.53
C ALA A 430 9.74 52.85 15.62
N GLU A 431 9.67 51.65 15.05
CA GLU A 431 10.80 51.06 14.28
C GLU A 431 10.74 51.40 12.78
N THR A 432 9.58 51.78 12.25
CA THR A 432 9.41 52.13 10.83
C THR A 432 9.95 53.52 10.49
N GLU A 433 10.01 54.46 11.45
CA GLU A 433 10.57 55.79 11.20
C GLU A 433 12.11 55.78 11.10
N THR A 434 12.80 54.88 11.81
CA THR A 434 14.27 54.82 11.82
C THR A 434 14.90 54.20 10.57
N LEU A 435 14.17 53.39 9.80
CA LEU A 435 14.72 52.67 8.63
C LEU A 435 14.61 53.45 7.31
N ILE A 436 13.79 54.50 7.27
CA ILE A 436 13.59 55.30 6.04
C ILE A 436 14.66 56.39 5.90
N GLU A 437 15.29 56.82 6.99
CA GLU A 437 16.27 57.91 6.96
C GLU A 437 17.68 57.49 6.50
N THR A 438 18.01 56.18 6.59
CA THR A 438 19.36 55.67 6.29
C THR A 438 19.58 55.21 4.85
N ALA A 439 18.54 55.14 4.01
CA ALA A 439 18.63 54.67 2.63
C ALA A 439 18.90 55.79 1.60
N SER A 440 19.04 57.05 2.04
CA SER A 440 19.07 58.23 1.15
C SER A 440 20.47 58.73 0.77
N GLU A 441 21.55 58.20 1.35
CA GLU A 441 22.92 58.68 1.13
C GLU A 441 23.87 57.56 0.72
N SER A 442 23.92 57.22 -0.57
CA SER A 442 25.15 56.84 -1.28
C SER A 442 24.84 56.42 -2.73
N SER A 443 24.87 57.39 -3.63
CA SER A 443 25.08 57.19 -5.06
C SER A 443 26.28 58.04 -5.48
N GLU A 444 26.98 57.63 -6.56
CA GLU A 444 28.20 58.21 -7.18
C GLU A 444 29.52 57.50 -6.73
N THR A 445 30.48 57.06 -7.56
CA THR A 445 30.82 57.23 -8.99
C THR A 445 31.88 56.20 -9.48
N SER A 446 31.70 55.73 -10.73
CA SER A 446 32.66 55.46 -11.84
C SER A 446 34.10 54.86 -11.71
N ASN A 447 34.31 53.76 -12.46
CA ASN A 447 35.30 53.50 -13.54
C ASN A 447 36.81 53.11 -13.36
N ILE A 448 37.12 51.88 -13.83
CA ILE A 448 38.21 51.35 -14.73
C ILE A 448 39.69 51.26 -14.23
N ILE A 449 40.31 50.05 -14.34
CA ILE A 449 41.53 49.66 -15.12
C ILE A 449 42.19 48.37 -14.54
N VAL A 450 42.47 47.39 -15.41
CA VAL A 450 43.32 46.18 -15.23
C VAL A 450 44.61 46.41 -16.04
N PRO A 451 45.84 46.12 -15.52
CA PRO A 451 46.61 44.90 -15.86
C PRO A 451 47.55 44.46 -14.68
N ASP A 452 48.32 43.37 -14.61
CA ASP A 452 48.79 42.29 -15.47
C ASP A 452 49.33 41.17 -14.55
N LEU A 453 49.40 39.92 -15.02
CA LEU A 453 50.07 38.78 -14.33
C LEU A 453 51.50 38.61 -14.92
N PRO A 454 52.47 37.90 -14.28
CA PRO A 454 52.51 36.44 -14.53
C PRO A 454 53.22 35.52 -13.49
N HIS A 455 52.86 34.22 -13.58
CA HIS A 455 53.63 32.99 -13.25
C HIS A 455 53.94 32.63 -11.76
N CYS A 456 53.88 31.37 -11.27
CA CYS A 456 53.39 30.07 -11.74
C CYS A 456 53.53 29.03 -10.59
N LEU A 457 52.64 28.02 -10.58
CA LEU A 457 52.75 26.66 -9.97
C LEU A 457 52.69 26.49 -8.44
N THR A 458 51.57 25.96 -7.94
CA THR A 458 51.46 24.54 -7.55
C THR A 458 50.00 24.10 -7.49
N SER A 459 49.75 22.91 -8.02
CA SER A 459 48.46 22.25 -8.23
C SER A 459 47.91 21.66 -6.93
N LYS A 460 46.68 22.02 -6.54
CA LYS A 460 45.76 21.14 -5.80
C LYS A 460 44.33 21.38 -6.28
N ARG A 461 43.84 20.40 -7.04
CA ARG A 461 42.47 20.26 -7.53
C ARG A 461 41.58 19.83 -6.36
N SER A 462 40.63 20.67 -5.96
CA SER A 462 39.47 20.30 -5.13
C SER A 462 38.23 20.71 -5.94
N THR A 463 37.67 19.76 -6.70
CA THR A 463 36.43 19.03 -6.37
C THR A 463 35.25 19.98 -6.22
N ILE A 464 34.57 20.15 -7.36
CA ILE A 464 33.18 20.61 -7.47
C ILE A 464 32.34 19.63 -6.63
N SER A 465 31.90 20.07 -5.45
CA SER A 465 30.82 19.38 -4.71
C SER A 465 29.52 19.74 -5.42
N SER A 466 28.99 18.75 -6.13
CA SER A 466 27.63 18.71 -6.61
C SER A 466 26.78 18.00 -5.54
N ASP A 467 26.53 18.70 -4.44
CA ASP A 467 25.56 18.29 -3.41
C ASP A 467 24.46 19.35 -3.36
N VAL A 468 23.50 19.28 -4.29
CA VAL A 468 22.25 20.02 -4.17
C VAL A 468 21.37 19.25 -3.17
N VAL A 469 21.69 19.43 -1.90
CA VAL A 469 20.81 19.01 -0.80
C VAL A 469 19.61 19.95 -0.84
N PHE A 470 18.45 19.44 -1.23
CA PHE A 470 17.16 20.13 -1.08
C PHE A 470 16.82 20.24 0.41
N HIS A 471 17.50 21.13 1.13
CA HIS A 471 17.10 21.49 2.48
C HIS A 471 15.84 22.35 2.43
N GLN A 472 14.88 21.96 3.27
CA GLN A 472 13.67 22.64 3.68
C GLN A 472 13.95 24.08 4.17
N GLN A 473 14.21 25.02 3.28
CA GLN A 473 14.26 26.44 3.64
C GLN A 473 12.83 26.98 3.63
N GLY A 474 12.16 26.90 4.78
CA GLY A 474 11.04 27.79 5.08
C GLY A 474 11.50 29.25 4.97
N PRO A 475 10.58 30.21 4.75
CA PRO A 475 10.96 31.62 4.66
C PRO A 475 11.67 32.07 5.95
N ASN A 476 12.78 32.79 5.81
CA ASN A 476 13.49 33.44 6.93
C ASN A 476 12.68 34.66 7.42
N LEU A 477 11.50 34.45 7.99
CA LEU A 477 10.66 35.48 8.58
C LEU A 477 10.36 35.16 10.03
N SER A 478 10.22 36.20 10.86
CA SER A 478 9.82 36.01 12.25
C SER A 478 8.34 35.64 12.34
N ARG A 479 7.96 34.88 13.38
CA ARG A 479 6.56 34.47 13.61
C ARG A 479 5.58 35.66 13.60
N PRO A 480 5.84 36.80 14.28
CA PRO A 480 4.96 37.97 14.20
C PRO A 480 4.76 38.50 12.79
N GLN A 481 5.82 38.51 11.97
CA GLN A 481 5.73 38.93 10.57
C GLN A 481 4.81 38.02 9.76
N ILE A 482 4.93 36.69 9.94
CA ILE A 482 4.07 35.73 9.22
C ILE A 482 2.60 35.87 9.66
N LEU A 483 2.33 36.09 10.95
CA LEU A 483 0.97 36.31 11.45
C LEU A 483 0.35 37.62 10.90
N HIS A 484 1.15 38.67 10.81
CA HIS A 484 0.73 39.92 10.19
C HIS A 484 0.41 39.73 8.69
N LEU A 485 1.30 39.07 7.94
CA LEU A 485 1.08 38.74 6.53
C LEU A 485 -0.15 37.85 6.33
N ALA A 486 -0.39 36.87 7.20
CA ALA A 486 -1.57 36.02 7.15
C ALA A 486 -2.87 36.83 7.30
N THR A 487 -2.84 37.88 8.12
CA THR A 487 -3.99 38.79 8.30
C THR A 487 -4.22 39.63 7.05
N LEU A 488 -3.18 40.25 6.50
CA LEU A 488 -3.26 40.99 5.23
C LEU A 488 -3.73 40.13 4.06
N PHE A 489 -3.25 38.88 3.99
CA PHE A 489 -3.67 37.89 3.00
C PHE A 489 -5.17 37.60 3.10
N ALA A 490 -5.64 37.30 4.32
CA ALA A 490 -7.05 37.00 4.57
C ALA A 490 -7.98 38.20 4.31
N ASP A 491 -7.53 39.42 4.60
CA ASP A 491 -8.31 40.64 4.37
C ASP A 491 -8.50 40.94 2.89
N SER A 492 -7.51 40.55 2.06
CA SER A 492 -7.54 40.70 0.60
C SER A 492 -8.42 39.65 -0.11
N ILE A 493 -8.86 38.62 0.62
CA ILE A 493 -9.70 37.53 0.07
C ILE A 493 -11.18 37.82 0.33
N PRO A 494 -12.04 37.77 -0.69
CA PRO A 494 -13.49 37.89 -0.51
C PRO A 494 -14.04 36.69 0.25
N ASP A 495 -14.90 36.96 1.24
CA ASP A 495 -15.44 35.90 2.09
C ASP A 495 -16.40 35.00 1.28
N ARG A 496 -16.19 33.68 1.36
CA ARG A 496 -17.02 32.65 0.74
C ARG A 496 -17.19 32.75 -0.79
N GLN A 497 -16.19 33.24 -1.52
CA GLN A 497 -16.21 33.26 -2.99
C GLN A 497 -15.21 32.30 -3.64
N LEU A 498 -14.12 31.96 -2.95
CA LEU A 498 -13.06 31.11 -3.47
C LEU A 498 -13.02 29.75 -2.77
N SER A 499 -12.58 28.70 -3.46
CA SER A 499 -12.43 27.38 -2.85
C SER A 499 -11.10 27.27 -2.08
N MET A 500 -11.06 26.41 -1.05
CA MET A 500 -9.82 26.12 -0.32
C MET A 500 -8.74 25.53 -1.24
N ALA A 501 -9.13 24.70 -2.21
CA ALA A 501 -8.23 24.15 -3.21
C ALA A 501 -7.62 25.24 -4.11
N SER A 502 -8.40 26.25 -4.51
CA SER A 502 -7.91 27.38 -5.31
C SER A 502 -6.88 28.20 -4.54
N LEU A 503 -7.15 28.52 -3.27
CA LEU A 503 -6.22 29.24 -2.39
C LEU A 503 -4.93 28.45 -2.14
N GLN A 504 -5.06 27.15 -1.89
CA GLN A 504 -3.89 26.28 -1.73
C GLN A 504 -3.07 26.23 -3.03
N GLY A 505 -3.72 26.13 -4.20
CA GLY A 505 -3.07 26.16 -5.50
C GLY A 505 -2.30 27.46 -5.75
N TYR A 506 -2.88 28.60 -5.36
CA TYR A 506 -2.21 29.90 -5.42
C TYR A 506 -0.94 29.92 -4.56
N LEU A 507 -1.03 29.54 -3.27
CA LEU A 507 0.12 29.52 -2.36
C LEU A 507 1.23 28.57 -2.81
N MET A 508 0.90 27.48 -3.51
CA MET A 508 1.89 26.58 -4.12
C MET A 508 2.78 27.26 -5.17
N GLY A 509 2.36 28.39 -5.76
CA GLY A 509 3.19 29.23 -6.63
C GLY A 509 4.22 30.09 -5.87
N TYR A 510 4.01 30.27 -4.56
CA TYR A 510 4.78 31.16 -3.69
C TYR A 510 5.41 30.42 -2.49
N LYS A 511 5.85 29.17 -2.69
CA LYS A 511 6.38 28.29 -1.62
C LYS A 511 7.38 28.94 -0.66
N THR A 512 8.31 29.73 -1.19
CA THR A 512 9.38 30.37 -0.41
C THR A 512 9.27 31.89 -0.35
N ARG A 513 8.22 32.48 -0.94
CA ARG A 513 8.04 33.93 -1.12
C ARG A 513 6.73 34.43 -0.50
N PRO A 514 6.61 34.45 0.83
CA PRO A 514 5.38 34.84 1.53
C PRO A 514 4.96 36.29 1.27
N HIS A 515 5.89 37.25 1.18
CA HIS A 515 5.56 38.65 0.88
C HIS A 515 4.89 38.81 -0.48
N ASN A 516 5.49 38.24 -1.54
CA ASN A 516 4.94 38.29 -2.89
C ASN A 516 3.54 37.65 -2.96
N ALA A 517 3.26 36.62 -2.16
CA ALA A 517 1.94 36.02 -2.10
C ALA A 517 0.87 36.98 -1.58
N VAL A 518 1.22 37.96 -0.74
CA VAL A 518 0.27 38.99 -0.24
C VAL A 518 0.18 40.17 -1.22
N GLU A 519 1.28 40.54 -1.88
CA GLU A 519 1.27 41.61 -2.87
C GLU A 519 0.44 41.25 -4.11
N ASP A 520 0.59 40.02 -4.60
CA ASP A 520 -0.02 39.59 -5.86
C ASP A 520 -1.47 39.10 -5.70
N ILE A 521 -1.93 38.76 -4.48
CA ILE A 521 -3.23 38.09 -4.26
C ILE A 521 -4.40 38.94 -4.76
N ALA A 522 -4.35 40.27 -4.56
CA ALA A 522 -5.42 41.17 -4.98
C ALA A 522 -5.60 41.19 -6.50
N SER A 523 -4.51 40.98 -7.27
CA SER A 523 -4.56 40.87 -8.72
C SER A 523 -5.13 39.52 -9.16
N TRP A 524 -4.75 38.44 -8.48
CA TRP A 524 -5.22 37.09 -8.75
C TRP A 524 -6.71 36.90 -8.40
N VAL A 525 -7.18 37.46 -7.28
CA VAL A 525 -8.60 37.44 -6.90
C VAL A 525 -9.47 38.09 -7.98
N LYS A 526 -9.01 39.22 -8.56
CA LYS A 526 -9.73 39.89 -9.65
C LYS A 526 -9.81 39.05 -10.93
N SER A 527 -8.82 38.19 -11.19
CA SER A 527 -8.87 37.27 -12.33
C SER A 527 -9.78 36.08 -12.10
N GLU A 528 -9.85 35.58 -10.87
CA GLU A 528 -10.62 34.37 -10.53
C GLU A 528 -12.10 34.67 -10.24
N CYS A 529 -12.39 35.87 -9.72
CA CYS A 529 -13.73 36.37 -9.45
C CYS A 529 -13.99 37.63 -10.30
N PRO A 530 -14.35 37.49 -11.59
CA PRO A 530 -14.78 38.62 -12.39
C PRO A 530 -16.05 39.26 -11.78
N PRO A 531 -16.19 40.60 -11.85
CA PRO A 531 -17.25 41.36 -11.19
C PRO A 531 -18.67 41.09 -11.71
#